data_AF-A0A1U7J7Z6-F1
#
_entry.id   AF-A0A1U7J7Z6-F1
#
_cell.length_a   1.000
_cell.length_b   1.000
_cell.length_c   1.000
_cell.angle_alpha   90.00
_cell.angle_beta   90.00
_cell.angle_gamma   90.00
#
_symmetry.space_group_name_H-M   'P 1'
#
loop_
_entity.id
_entity.type
_entity.pdbx_description
1 polymer ?
#
loop_
_entity_poly.entity_id
_entity_poly.type
_entity_poly.pdbx_seq_one_letter_code
_entity_poly.pdbx_strand_id
1 'polypeptide(L)'
;MAAMGTVGKIAVGLALGATLVVGGLGPALAETPTVTASGLDSRLKQTRSQSYRYAMLAGYSAAELGDYHTALINFRRALTFRPGDRYATAGIRNMQTYIAQERAEAAKQAEIVQRQATLAAAVEASDWACAAASVDRLVVLVPPTSADRARLIAYRGELAGFIEARANLDQWSTVCPGGQV
;
A
#
# COMPACT_ATOMS: atom_id res chain seq x y z
N MET A 1 -21.02 14.59 -18.87
CA MET A 1 -21.47 13.50 -19.76
C MET A 1 -21.46 12.21 -18.94
N ALA A 2 -22.63 11.76 -18.50
CA ALA A 2 -22.80 10.56 -17.69
C ALA A 2 -24.01 9.78 -18.24
N ALA A 3 -23.81 8.48 -18.50
CA ALA A 3 -24.81 7.41 -18.71
C ALA A 3 -24.03 6.24 -19.33
N MET A 4 -23.70 5.10 -18.69
CA MET A 4 -24.54 4.14 -17.93
C MET A 4 -25.87 3.91 -18.63
N GLY A 5 -26.30 2.72 -19.03
CA GLY A 5 -25.81 1.37 -18.88
C GLY A 5 -26.81 0.48 -19.64
N THR A 6 -26.33 -0.64 -20.15
CA THR A 6 -27.06 -1.67 -20.89
C THR A 6 -28.12 -2.36 -20.03
N VAL A 7 -29.35 -2.47 -20.54
CA VAL A 7 -30.35 -3.42 -20.03
C VAL A 7 -30.89 -4.24 -21.21
N GLY A 8 -30.36 -5.45 -21.35
CA GLY A 8 -30.86 -6.47 -22.27
C GLY A 8 -32.15 -7.07 -21.72
N LYS A 9 -33.23 -6.96 -22.49
CA LYS A 9 -34.52 -7.59 -22.23
C LYS A 9 -34.43 -9.08 -22.62
N ILE A 10 -34.61 -9.99 -21.68
CA ILE A 10 -34.81 -11.41 -21.98
C ILE A 10 -36.30 -11.69 -21.89
N ALA A 11 -36.89 -12.00 -23.04
CA ALA A 11 -38.23 -12.55 -23.17
C ALA A 11 -38.19 -14.03 -22.76
N VAL A 12 -39.00 -14.41 -21.77
CA VAL A 12 -39.22 -15.81 -21.41
C VAL A 12 -40.56 -16.22 -22.02
N GLY A 13 -40.47 -17.14 -22.98
CA GLY A 13 -41.60 -17.73 -23.69
C GLY A 13 -42.39 -18.70 -22.81
N LEU A 14 -43.70 -18.56 -22.89
CA LEU A 14 -44.72 -19.45 -22.34
C LEU A 14 -45.01 -20.58 -23.34
N ALA A 15 -44.91 -21.84 -22.93
CA ALA A 15 -45.60 -22.99 -23.54
C ALA A 15 -45.69 -24.10 -22.47
N LEU A 16 -46.84 -24.31 -21.84
CA LEU A 16 -47.95 -25.19 -22.25
C LEU A 16 -47.57 -26.66 -22.42
N GLY A 17 -48.09 -27.50 -21.50
CA GLY A 17 -48.46 -28.88 -21.78
C GLY A 17 -47.57 -29.95 -21.17
N ALA A 18 -47.88 -30.39 -19.95
CA ALA A 18 -47.47 -31.70 -19.47
C ALA A 18 -48.60 -32.31 -18.63
N THR A 19 -49.06 -33.47 -19.09
CA THR A 19 -50.21 -34.25 -18.64
C THR A 19 -50.00 -34.90 -17.27
N LEU A 20 -51.08 -34.94 -16.49
CA LEU A 20 -51.23 -35.69 -15.24
C LEU A 20 -51.04 -37.20 -15.47
N VAL A 21 -50.03 -37.79 -14.84
CA VAL A 21 -49.96 -39.23 -14.59
C VAL A 21 -50.19 -39.43 -13.09
N VAL A 22 -51.37 -39.96 -12.76
CA VAL A 22 -51.70 -40.49 -11.43
C VAL A 22 -51.12 -41.89 -11.37
N GLY A 23 -50.15 -42.13 -10.48
CA GLY A 23 -49.56 -43.45 -10.29
C GLY A 23 -48.84 -43.59 -8.95
N GLY A 24 -49.38 -44.45 -8.09
CA GLY A 24 -48.61 -45.22 -7.10
C GLY A 24 -48.30 -44.53 -5.76
N LEU A 25 -49.22 -44.63 -4.81
CA LEU A 25 -48.92 -44.55 -3.38
C LEU A 25 -48.19 -45.85 -2.96
N GLY A 26 -46.86 -45.82 -2.98
CA GLY A 26 -46.03 -46.75 -2.22
C GLY A 26 -45.43 -46.02 -1.02
N PRO A 27 -45.42 -46.61 0.20
CA PRO A 27 -44.70 -46.04 1.32
C PRO A 27 -43.21 -46.32 1.13
N ALA A 28 -42.53 -45.47 0.36
CA ALA A 28 -41.07 -45.43 0.38
C ALA A 28 -40.66 -44.81 1.73
N LEU A 29 -40.20 -45.65 2.64
CA LEU A 29 -39.45 -45.26 3.82
C LEU A 29 -38.35 -44.29 3.36
N ALA A 30 -38.52 -43.02 3.70
CA ALA A 30 -37.51 -42.01 3.52
C ALA A 30 -36.34 -42.38 4.43
N GLU A 31 -35.35 -43.08 3.89
CA GLU A 31 -34.03 -43.17 4.51
C GLU A 31 -33.50 -41.74 4.61
N THR A 32 -33.54 -41.18 5.81
CA THR A 32 -32.86 -39.94 6.12
C THR A 32 -31.38 -40.15 5.79
N PRO A 33 -30.76 -39.36 4.89
CA PRO A 33 -29.35 -39.51 4.59
C PRO A 33 -28.58 -39.21 5.87
N THR A 34 -28.02 -40.26 6.49
CA THR A 34 -27.10 -40.16 7.60
C THR A 34 -25.82 -39.54 7.06
N VAL A 35 -25.75 -38.20 7.10
CA VAL A 35 -24.52 -37.46 6.83
C VAL A 35 -23.51 -37.91 7.87
N THR A 36 -22.63 -38.82 7.49
CA THR A 36 -21.55 -39.28 8.35
C THR A 36 -20.65 -38.09 8.66
N ALA A 37 -20.35 -37.87 9.95
CA ALA A 37 -19.51 -36.75 10.41
C ALA A 37 -18.16 -36.66 9.65
N SER A 38 -17.62 -37.81 9.22
CA SER A 38 -16.41 -37.92 8.40
C SER A 38 -16.51 -37.22 7.02
N GLY A 39 -17.71 -37.19 6.42
CA GLY A 39 -17.97 -36.51 5.16
C GLY A 39 -18.08 -34.98 5.27
N LEU A 40 -18.33 -34.45 6.47
CA LEU A 40 -18.35 -33.01 6.74
C LEU A 40 -16.92 -32.49 6.95
N ASP A 41 -16.11 -33.23 7.71
CA ASP A 41 -14.71 -32.88 7.98
C ASP A 41 -13.85 -32.82 6.72
N SER A 42 -14.03 -33.78 5.81
CA SER A 42 -13.32 -33.79 4.52
C SER A 42 -13.71 -32.61 3.63
N ARG A 43 -15.00 -32.25 3.58
CA ARG A 43 -15.48 -31.06 2.87
C ARG A 43 -14.92 -29.77 3.46
N LEU A 44 -14.93 -29.62 4.78
CA LEU A 44 -14.35 -28.45 5.45
C LEU A 44 -12.85 -28.30 5.17
N LYS A 45 -12.09 -29.40 5.24
CA LYS A 45 -10.66 -29.40 4.87
C LYS A 45 -10.44 -28.97 3.43
N GLN A 46 -11.27 -29.46 2.50
CA GLN A 46 -11.20 -29.08 1.09
C GLN A 46 -11.54 -27.60 0.88
N THR A 47 -12.60 -27.09 1.49
CA THR A 47 -12.96 -25.67 1.44
C THR A 47 -11.82 -24.81 1.98
N ARG A 48 -11.24 -25.14 3.14
CA ARG A 48 -10.08 -24.42 3.70
C ARG A 48 -8.89 -24.43 2.76
N SER A 49 -8.60 -25.57 2.12
CA SER A 49 -7.52 -25.69 1.14
C SER A 49 -7.74 -24.79 -0.08
N GLN A 50 -8.97 -24.75 -0.60
CA GLN A 50 -9.34 -23.88 -1.71
C GLN A 50 -9.27 -22.40 -1.32
N SER A 51 -9.80 -22.03 -0.16
CA SER A 51 -9.76 -20.65 0.34
C SER A 51 -8.33 -20.19 0.62
N TYR A 52 -7.46 -21.08 1.13
CA TYR A 52 -6.02 -20.84 1.23
C TYR A 52 -5.42 -20.53 -0.14
N ARG A 53 -5.65 -21.39 -1.15
CA ARG A 53 -5.08 -21.21 -2.49
C ARG A 53 -5.55 -19.91 -3.13
N TYR A 54 -6.82 -19.57 -3.00
CA TYR A 54 -7.37 -18.32 -3.49
C TYR A 54 -6.71 -17.10 -2.81
N ALA A 55 -6.61 -17.13 -1.48
CA ALA A 55 -5.96 -16.05 -0.72
C ALA A 55 -4.47 -15.90 -1.10
N MET A 56 -3.74 -17.00 -1.30
CA MET A 56 -2.36 -16.94 -1.77
C MET A 56 -2.25 -16.33 -3.17
N LEU A 57 -3.08 -16.77 -4.11
CA LEU A 57 -3.09 -16.23 -5.48
C LEU A 57 -3.42 -14.73 -5.51
N ALA A 58 -4.45 -14.32 -4.77
CA ALA A 58 -4.81 -12.91 -4.64
C ALA A 58 -3.69 -12.08 -3.99
N GLY A 59 -3.00 -12.65 -2.98
CA GLY A 59 -1.85 -12.02 -2.34
C GLY A 59 -0.69 -11.78 -3.30
N TYR A 60 -0.31 -12.78 -4.09
CA TYR A 60 0.74 -12.64 -5.10
C TYR A 60 0.35 -11.69 -6.22
N SER A 61 -0.87 -11.80 -6.74
CA SER A 61 -1.36 -10.91 -7.80
C SER A 61 -1.36 -9.44 -7.35
N ALA A 62 -1.81 -9.15 -6.13
CA ALA A 62 -1.74 -7.80 -5.58
C ALA A 62 -0.29 -7.32 -5.40
N ALA A 63 0.62 -8.19 -4.94
CA ALA A 63 2.03 -7.85 -4.77
C ALA A 63 2.72 -7.56 -6.11
N GLU A 64 2.40 -8.31 -7.18
CA GLU A 64 2.90 -8.07 -8.54
C GLU A 64 2.42 -6.72 -9.10
N LEU A 65 1.23 -6.28 -8.71
CA LEU A 65 0.69 -4.97 -9.07
C LEU A 65 1.21 -3.82 -8.19
N GLY A 66 2.04 -4.11 -7.18
CA GLY A 66 2.51 -3.12 -6.21
C GLY A 66 1.48 -2.75 -5.14
N ASP A 67 0.32 -3.41 -5.08
CA ASP A 67 -0.67 -3.20 -4.02
C ASP A 67 -0.30 -4.03 -2.77
N TYR A 68 0.73 -3.56 -2.06
CA TYR A 68 1.29 -4.27 -0.91
C TYR A 68 0.32 -4.37 0.27
N HIS A 69 -0.61 -3.41 0.39
CA HIS A 69 -1.64 -3.41 1.42
C HIS A 69 -2.68 -4.50 1.17
N THR A 70 -3.21 -4.62 -0.05
CA THR A 70 -4.13 -5.70 -0.43
C THR A 70 -3.43 -7.06 -0.37
N ALA A 71 -2.16 -7.13 -0.79
CA ALA A 71 -1.36 -8.34 -0.69
C ALA A 71 -1.21 -8.81 0.77
N LEU A 72 -0.88 -7.90 1.69
CA LEU A 72 -0.75 -8.18 3.12
C LEU A 72 -2.04 -8.75 3.72
N ILE A 73 -3.19 -8.18 3.36
CA ILE A 73 -4.51 -8.67 3.83
C ILE A 73 -4.73 -10.12 3.36
N ASN A 74 -4.42 -10.41 2.09
CA ASN A 74 -4.62 -11.73 1.51
C ASN A 74 -3.66 -12.78 2.07
N PHE A 75 -2.39 -12.46 2.31
CA PHE A 75 -1.46 -13.38 2.98
C PHE A 75 -1.87 -13.66 4.44
N ARG A 76 -2.38 -12.65 5.16
CA ARG A 76 -2.97 -12.86 6.50
C ARG A 76 -4.18 -13.79 6.46
N ARG A 77 -5.06 -13.63 5.47
CA ARG A 77 -6.19 -14.53 5.23
C ARG A 77 -5.72 -15.95 4.90
N ALA A 78 -4.64 -16.12 4.13
CA ALA A 78 -4.08 -17.44 3.87
C ALA A 78 -3.63 -18.13 5.18
N LEU A 79 -3.02 -17.39 6.12
CA LEU A 79 -2.64 -17.91 7.43
C LEU A 79 -3.83 -18.33 8.31
N THR A 80 -5.02 -17.72 8.16
CA THR A 80 -6.20 -18.18 8.92
C THR A 80 -6.68 -19.55 8.44
N PHE A 81 -6.48 -19.87 7.15
CA PHE A 81 -6.82 -21.18 6.60
C PHE A 81 -5.76 -22.23 6.89
N ARG A 82 -4.48 -21.85 6.85
CA ARG A 82 -3.34 -22.71 7.14
C ARG A 82 -2.36 -22.03 8.11
N PRO A 83 -2.56 -22.19 9.42
CA PRO A 83 -1.63 -21.67 10.43
C PRO A 83 -0.23 -22.26 10.25
N GLY A 84 0.81 -21.45 10.44
CA GLY A 84 2.20 -21.88 10.29
C GLY A 84 2.70 -22.03 8.85
N ASP A 85 1.91 -21.62 7.84
CA ASP A 85 2.37 -21.64 6.45
C ASP A 85 3.55 -20.68 6.23
N ARG A 86 4.69 -21.25 5.84
CA ARG A 86 5.94 -20.50 5.65
C ARG A 86 5.86 -19.47 4.52
N TYR A 87 5.08 -19.74 3.48
CA TYR A 87 4.99 -18.88 2.30
C TYR A 87 4.12 -17.66 2.59
N ALA A 88 2.96 -17.86 3.23
CA ALA A 88 2.11 -16.77 3.67
C ALA A 88 2.84 -15.88 4.71
N THR A 89 3.59 -16.49 5.63
CA THR A 89 4.41 -15.77 6.62
C THR A 89 5.51 -14.93 5.96
N ALA A 90 6.22 -15.49 4.97
CA ALA A 90 7.21 -14.75 4.20
C ALA A 90 6.57 -13.61 3.38
N GLY A 91 5.43 -13.85 2.75
CA GLY A 91 4.65 -12.83 2.04
C GLY A 91 4.30 -11.65 2.93
N ILE A 92 3.79 -11.91 4.15
CA ILE A 92 3.49 -10.85 5.13
C ILE A 92 4.72 -10.01 5.46
N ARG A 93 5.85 -10.66 5.76
CA ARG A 93 7.10 -9.94 6.06
C ARG A 93 7.56 -9.06 4.90
N ASN A 94 7.52 -9.60 3.68
CA ASN A 94 7.90 -8.83 2.49
C ASN A 94 6.98 -7.62 2.31
N MET A 95 5.66 -7.79 2.43
CA MET A 95 4.71 -6.68 2.29
C MET A 95 4.90 -5.63 3.38
N GLN A 96 5.20 -6.03 4.62
CA GLN A 96 5.53 -5.09 5.69
C GLN A 96 6.78 -4.27 5.37
N THR A 97 7.81 -4.90 4.81
CA THR A 97 9.03 -4.19 4.35
C THR A 97 8.70 -3.16 3.27
N TYR A 98 7.94 -3.54 2.24
CA TYR A 98 7.60 -2.61 1.15
C TYR A 98 6.73 -1.43 1.64
N ILE A 99 5.71 -1.70 2.46
CA ILE A 99 4.88 -0.64 3.06
C ILE A 99 5.73 0.31 3.92
N ALA A 100 6.72 -0.22 4.66
CA ALA A 100 7.63 0.62 5.44
C ALA A 100 8.53 1.48 4.55
N GLN A 101 9.00 0.94 3.42
CA GLN A 101 9.78 1.69 2.43
C GLN A 101 8.95 2.81 1.80
N GLU A 102 7.72 2.55 1.36
CA GLU A 102 6.80 3.57 0.81
C GLU A 102 6.57 4.71 1.81
N ARG A 103 6.36 4.39 3.09
CA ARG A 103 6.20 5.40 4.15
C ARG A 103 7.46 6.22 4.36
N ALA A 104 8.63 5.58 4.34
CA ALA A 104 9.92 6.27 4.49
C ALA A 104 10.18 7.20 3.32
N GLU A 105 9.87 6.78 2.09
CA GLU A 105 9.99 7.61 0.89
C GLU A 105 9.01 8.80 0.93
N ALA A 106 7.76 8.57 1.33
CA ALA A 106 6.78 9.63 1.50
C ALA A 106 7.22 10.66 2.57
N ALA A 107 7.72 10.18 3.71
CA ALA A 107 8.24 11.04 4.78
C ALA A 107 9.46 11.85 4.31
N LYS A 108 10.37 11.21 3.58
CA LYS A 108 11.53 11.86 2.97
C LYS A 108 11.10 12.96 1.99
N GLN A 109 10.11 12.68 1.15
CA GLN A 109 9.60 13.67 0.20
C GLN A 109 8.93 14.85 0.90
N ALA A 110 8.15 14.59 1.96
CA ALA A 110 7.55 15.63 2.79
C ALA A 110 8.63 16.50 3.44
N GLU A 111 9.73 15.89 3.92
CA GLU A 111 10.86 16.63 4.46
C GLU A 111 11.51 17.52 3.39
N ILE A 112 11.75 17.01 2.18
CA ILE A 112 12.31 17.82 1.08
C ILE A 112 11.44 19.06 0.82
N VAL A 113 10.12 18.91 0.71
CA VAL A 113 9.19 20.03 0.48
C VAL A 113 9.24 21.04 1.64
N GLN A 114 9.24 20.55 2.87
CA GLN A 114 9.33 21.40 4.06
C GLN A 114 10.65 22.19 4.08
N ARG A 115 11.78 21.56 3.73
CA ARG A 115 13.10 22.20 3.69
C ARG A 115 13.21 23.20 2.56
N GLN A 116 12.62 22.94 1.40
CA GLN A 116 12.57 23.90 0.30
C GLN A 116 11.79 25.16 0.70
N ALA A 117 10.66 25.02 1.40
CA ALA A 117 9.91 26.16 1.92
C ALA A 117 10.71 26.93 2.98
N THR A 118 11.38 26.22 3.90
CA THR A 118 12.25 26.84 4.92
C THR A 118 13.40 27.63 4.28
N LEU A 119 14.04 27.05 3.26
CA LEU A 119 15.11 27.70 2.51
C LEU A 119 14.63 28.98 1.84
N ALA A 120 13.49 28.94 1.15
CA ALA A 120 12.93 30.11 0.48
C ALA A 120 12.65 31.25 1.47
N ALA A 121 12.01 30.95 2.60
CA ALA A 121 11.72 31.95 3.64
C ALA A 121 13.00 32.50 4.29
N ALA A 122 13.99 31.65 4.56
CA ALA A 122 15.27 32.06 5.12
C ALA A 122 16.02 33.02 4.17
N VAL A 123 16.01 32.72 2.87
CA VAL A 123 16.65 33.59 1.86
C VAL A 123 15.93 34.94 1.74
N GLU A 124 14.60 34.96 1.76
CA GLU A 124 13.81 36.20 1.76
C GLU A 124 14.09 37.06 3.00
N ALA A 125 14.23 36.41 4.17
CA ALA A 125 14.59 37.06 5.43
C ALA A 125 16.08 37.41 5.54
N SER A 126 16.91 37.04 4.56
CA SER A 126 18.38 37.12 4.64
C SER A 126 18.99 36.38 5.85
N ASP A 127 18.31 35.34 6.34
CA ASP A 127 18.81 34.41 7.36
C ASP A 127 19.71 33.35 6.68
N TRP A 128 20.96 33.72 6.46
CA TRP A 128 21.92 32.86 5.77
C TRP A 128 22.30 31.61 6.56
N ALA A 129 22.20 31.65 7.89
CA ALA A 129 22.44 30.50 8.75
C ALA A 129 21.36 29.42 8.51
N CYS A 130 20.09 29.82 8.46
CA CYS A 130 19.00 28.89 8.17
C CYS A 130 18.88 28.49 6.71
N ALA A 131 19.30 29.35 5.79
CA ALA A 131 19.46 28.96 4.39
C ALA A 131 20.50 27.83 4.27
N ALA A 132 21.69 28.00 4.88
CA ALA A 132 22.77 27.01 4.83
C ALA A 132 22.36 25.68 5.46
N ALA A 133 21.77 25.70 6.66
CA ALA A 133 21.30 24.48 7.34
C ALA A 133 20.23 23.74 6.53
N SER A 134 19.31 24.46 5.88
CA SER A 134 18.29 23.87 5.01
C SER A 134 18.90 23.20 3.78
N VAL A 135 19.91 23.84 3.16
CA VAL A 135 20.63 23.28 2.01
C VAL A 135 21.41 22.02 2.40
N ASP A 136 22.11 22.02 3.54
CA ASP A 136 22.84 20.85 4.00
C ASP A 136 21.94 19.63 4.19
N ARG A 137 20.76 19.84 4.79
CA ARG A 137 19.78 18.76 4.92
C ARG A 137 19.27 18.29 3.56
N LEU A 138 18.99 19.21 2.64
CA LEU A 138 18.55 18.88 1.29
C LEU A 138 19.60 18.06 0.52
N VAL A 139 20.90 18.35 0.66
CA VAL A 139 21.98 17.59 0.00
C VAL A 139 22.04 16.13 0.43
N VAL A 140 21.64 15.82 1.67
CA VAL A 140 21.53 14.44 2.20
C VAL A 140 20.28 13.73 1.68
N LEU A 141 19.17 14.46 1.55
CA LEU A 141 17.89 13.90 1.11
C LEU A 141 17.84 13.69 -0.41
N VAL A 142 18.39 14.60 -1.19
CA VAL A 142 18.32 14.56 -2.66
C VAL A 142 19.27 13.48 -3.22
N PRO A 143 18.86 12.67 -4.23
CA PRO A 143 19.68 11.57 -4.75
C PRO A 143 21.08 12.00 -5.20
N PRO A 144 22.13 11.19 -4.91
CA PRO A 144 23.53 11.58 -5.12
C PRO A 144 23.89 11.90 -6.56
N THR A 145 23.25 11.23 -7.53
CA THR A 145 23.49 11.36 -8.97
C THR A 145 22.59 12.40 -9.65
N SER A 146 21.71 13.08 -8.89
CA SER A 146 20.78 14.04 -9.46
C SER A 146 21.45 15.41 -9.73
N ALA A 147 21.02 16.08 -10.79
CA ALA A 147 21.43 17.45 -11.08
C ALA A 147 21.01 18.43 -9.96
N ASP A 148 19.88 18.16 -9.29
CA ASP A 148 19.40 18.99 -8.18
C ASP A 148 20.38 18.99 -7.00
N ARG A 149 20.99 17.83 -6.70
CA ARG A 149 22.02 17.78 -5.66
C ARG A 149 23.26 18.57 -6.06
N ALA A 150 23.69 18.49 -7.32
CA ALA A 150 24.82 19.28 -7.80
C ALA A 150 24.56 20.80 -7.67
N ARG A 151 23.33 21.24 -7.99
CA ARG A 151 22.90 22.63 -7.80
C ARG A 151 22.90 23.05 -6.34
N LEU A 152 22.39 22.19 -5.44
CA LEU A 152 22.41 22.46 -3.99
C LEU A 152 23.84 22.56 -3.44
N ILE A 153 24.77 21.73 -3.91
CA ILE A 153 26.18 21.80 -3.51
C ILE A 153 26.82 23.11 -3.98
N ALA A 154 26.56 23.54 -5.22
CA ALA A 154 27.04 24.83 -5.72
C ALA A 154 26.45 25.99 -4.92
N TYR A 155 25.13 25.98 -4.71
CA TYR A 155 24.42 27.00 -3.94
C TYR A 155 24.92 27.10 -2.50
N ARG A 156 25.26 25.97 -1.86
CA ARG A 156 25.90 25.95 -0.54
C ARG A 156 27.21 26.74 -0.53
N GLY A 157 28.02 26.65 -1.59
CA GLY A 157 29.26 27.42 -1.71
C GLY A 157 29.01 28.93 -1.80
N GLU A 158 27.96 29.34 -2.53
CA GLU A 158 27.54 30.74 -2.60
C GLU A 158 27.10 31.26 -1.23
N LEU A 159 26.30 30.48 -0.50
CA LEU A 159 25.86 30.79 0.87
C LEU A 159 27.05 30.96 1.83
N ALA A 160 28.06 30.09 1.75
CA ALA A 160 29.28 30.23 2.54
C ALA A 160 30.01 31.56 2.27
N GLY A 161 30.07 31.99 1.02
CA GLY A 161 30.62 33.31 0.66
C GLY A 161 29.84 34.47 1.28
N PHE A 162 28.50 34.40 1.35
CA PHE A 162 27.68 35.41 2.03
C PHE A 162 27.89 35.44 3.55
N ILE A 163 28.14 34.28 4.16
CA ILE A 163 28.42 34.11 5.59
C ILE A 163 29.80 34.70 5.92
N GLU A 164 30.82 34.39 5.12
CA GLU A 164 32.20 34.87 5.33
C GLU A 164 32.36 36.37 5.03
N ALA A 165 31.54 36.92 4.12
CA ALA A 165 31.65 38.32 3.67
C ALA A 165 31.04 39.38 4.62
N ARG A 166 30.47 39.04 5.78
CA ARG A 166 29.79 40.02 6.66
C ARG A 166 30.13 39.91 8.15
N ALA A 167 30.55 41.04 8.70
CA ALA A 167 31.00 41.27 10.08
C ALA A 167 29.89 41.35 11.16
N ASN A 168 28.65 40.90 10.88
CA ASN A 168 27.53 40.96 11.82
C ASN A 168 27.03 39.55 12.16
N LEU A 169 27.77 38.89 13.05
CA LEU A 169 27.43 37.58 13.64
C LEU A 169 26.09 37.64 14.42
N ASP A 170 25.69 38.83 14.85
CA ASP A 170 24.52 39.12 15.67
C ASP A 170 23.18 38.92 14.92
N GLN A 171 23.22 38.84 13.58
CA GLN A 171 22.06 38.53 12.74
C GLN A 171 21.86 37.03 12.50
N TRP A 172 22.73 36.18 13.04
CA TRP A 172 22.54 34.74 12.93
C TRP A 172 21.46 34.30 13.90
N SER A 173 20.34 33.80 13.38
CA SER A 173 19.42 33.07 14.23
C SER A 173 20.13 31.79 14.69
N THR A 174 20.25 31.63 16.00
CA THR A 174 20.92 30.46 16.61
C THR A 174 20.09 29.19 16.53
N VAL A 175 18.87 29.27 16.01
CA VAL A 175 17.92 28.17 15.97
C VAL A 175 17.15 28.18 14.66
N CYS A 176 17.57 27.35 13.73
CA CYS A 176 16.77 27.04 12.55
C CYS A 176 15.69 26.04 12.96
N PRO A 177 14.39 26.37 12.80
CA PRO A 177 13.31 25.46 13.15
C PRO A 177 13.49 24.10 12.45
N GLY A 178 13.62 23.05 13.25
CA GLY A 178 13.80 21.68 12.75
C GLY A 178 15.23 21.29 12.37
N GLY A 179 16.25 22.09 12.71
CA GLY A 179 17.63 21.62 12.74
C GLY A 179 17.82 20.70 13.94
N GLN A 180 17.82 19.39 13.73
CA GLN A 180 18.29 18.47 14.77
C GLN A 180 19.81 18.59 14.84
N VAL A 181 20.32 18.93 16.04
CA VAL A 181 21.73 18.86 16.42
C VAL A 181 22.27 17.44 16.32
#